data_AF-A0A357BMD4-F1
#
_entry.id   AF-A0A357BMD4-F1
#
_cell.length_a   1.000
_cell.length_b   1.000
_cell.length_c   1.000
_cell.angle_alpha   90.00
_cell.angle_beta   90.00
_cell.angle_gamma   90.00
#
_symmetry.space_group_name_H-M   'P 1'
#
loop_
_entity.id
_entity.type
_entity.pdbx_description
1 polymer ?
#
loop_
_entity_poly.entity_id
_entity_poly.type
_entity_poly.pdbx_seq_one_letter_code
_entity_poly.pdbx_strand_id
1 'polypeptide(L)'
;PLGAAAFLGALQLFHALRNEQKELLAELSGGVVFGAFSSSMLIAGGWSILASLAVWMILAVRAVTSIIYVRNKLGQERGEGYSPISVVGSHVLGGGVLLLLAVYQVIPWLVLGGYLVLCLRAVWGLGERKQTKIRPQMIGVQEVFLGLIYSVIIVVGYKFKF
;
A
#
# COMPACT_ATOMS: atom_id res chain seq x y z
N PRO A 1 13.37 3.88 -10.41
CA PRO A 1 12.52 4.38 -9.31
C PRO A 1 12.30 5.89 -9.31
N LEU A 2 13.38 6.69 -9.24
CA LEU A 2 13.28 8.15 -9.13
C LEU A 2 12.56 8.82 -10.30
N GLY A 3 12.76 8.37 -11.55
CA GLY A 3 12.04 8.93 -12.71
C GLY A 3 10.52 8.67 -12.67
N ALA A 4 10.10 7.47 -12.28
CA ALA A 4 8.68 7.14 -12.12
C ALA A 4 8.07 7.88 -10.92
N ALA A 5 8.81 8.00 -9.82
CA ALA A 5 8.40 8.77 -8.64
C ALA A 5 8.31 10.28 -8.95
N ALA A 6 9.25 10.83 -9.71
CA ALA A 6 9.23 12.21 -10.15
C ALA A 6 8.03 12.48 -11.08
N PHE A 7 7.72 11.57 -12.00
CA PHE A 7 6.55 11.69 -12.86
C PHE A 7 5.23 11.64 -12.06
N LEU A 8 5.09 10.65 -11.15
CA LEU A 8 3.90 10.53 -10.31
C LEU A 8 3.76 11.69 -9.31
N GLY A 9 4.87 12.17 -8.76
CA GLY A 9 4.90 13.35 -7.89
C GLY A 9 4.58 14.64 -8.64
N ALA A 10 5.04 14.78 -9.88
CA ALA A 10 4.68 15.90 -10.75
C ALA A 10 3.19 15.87 -11.12
N LEU A 11 2.62 14.70 -11.42
CA LEU A 11 1.17 14.54 -11.60
C LEU A 11 0.39 14.89 -10.33
N GLN A 12 0.89 14.52 -9.16
CA GLN A 12 0.27 14.88 -7.88
C GLN A 12 0.27 16.39 -7.68
N LEU A 13 1.41 17.05 -7.90
CA LEU A 13 1.55 18.49 -7.78
C LEU A 13 0.67 19.22 -8.80
N PHE A 14 0.63 18.74 -10.04
CA PHE A 14 -0.21 19.31 -11.10
C PHE A 14 -1.71 19.20 -10.79
N HIS A 15 -2.17 18.05 -10.28
CA HIS A 15 -3.57 17.89 -9.86
C HIS A 15 -3.88 18.68 -8.58
N ALA A 16 -2.96 18.74 -7.62
CA ALA A 16 -3.11 19.56 -6.41
C ALA A 16 -3.21 21.06 -6.73
N LEU A 17 -2.45 21.53 -7.73
CA LEU A 17 -2.52 22.91 -8.21
C LEU A 17 -3.78 23.22 -9.05
N ARG A 18 -4.44 22.20 -9.60
CA ARG A 18 -5.64 22.35 -10.44
C ARG A 18 -6.97 22.25 -9.68
N ASN A 19 -6.96 21.95 -8.39
CA ASN A 19 -8.17 21.83 -7.56
C ASN A 19 -9.23 20.88 -8.15
N GLU A 20 -8.82 19.91 -8.99
CA GLU A 20 -9.71 18.93 -9.59
C GLU A 20 -10.02 17.81 -8.58
N GLN A 21 -11.30 17.46 -8.40
CA GLN A 21 -11.83 16.42 -7.51
C GLN A 21 -11.38 14.97 -7.85
N LYS A 22 -10.20 14.76 -8.44
CA LYS A 22 -9.57 13.45 -8.62
C LYS A 22 -8.74 13.06 -7.40
N GLU A 23 -9.32 13.23 -6.20
CA GLU A 23 -8.66 13.00 -4.90
C GLU A 23 -7.96 11.65 -4.85
N LEU A 24 -8.60 10.59 -5.37
CA LEU A 24 -8.05 9.24 -5.29
C LEU A 24 -6.73 9.11 -6.06
N LEU A 25 -6.62 9.67 -7.26
CA LEU A 25 -5.40 9.56 -8.06
C LEU A 25 -4.24 10.33 -7.41
N ALA A 26 -4.53 11.47 -6.78
CA ALA A 26 -3.54 12.26 -6.05
C ALA A 26 -3.12 11.59 -4.72
N GLU A 27 -4.05 10.96 -4.00
CA GLU A 27 -3.75 10.17 -2.80
C GLU A 27 -2.86 8.97 -3.14
N LEU A 28 -3.22 8.23 -4.18
CA LEU A 28 -2.49 7.05 -4.63
C LEU A 28 -1.09 7.41 -5.14
N SER A 29 -0.95 8.47 -5.94
CA SER A 29 0.36 8.90 -6.43
C SER A 29 1.29 9.29 -5.28
N GLY A 30 0.78 10.00 -4.27
CA GLY A 30 1.55 10.33 -3.07
C GLY A 30 2.06 9.10 -2.33
N GLY A 31 1.17 8.13 -2.07
CA GLY A 31 1.54 6.88 -1.41
C GLY A 31 2.63 6.09 -2.16
N VAL A 32 2.53 6.02 -3.50
CA VAL A 32 3.52 5.32 -4.35
C VAL A 32 4.87 6.05 -4.39
N VAL A 33 4.86 7.38 -4.38
CA VAL A 33 6.08 8.21 -4.37
C VAL A 33 6.87 8.01 -3.08
N PHE A 34 6.21 7.89 -1.93
CA PHE A 34 6.93 7.70 -0.66
C PHE A 34 7.75 6.41 -0.61
N GLY A 35 7.30 5.34 -1.28
CA GLY A 35 8.10 4.12 -1.41
C GLY A 35 9.43 4.34 -2.14
N ALA A 36 9.54 5.36 -3.00
CA ALA A 36 10.74 5.64 -3.77
C ALA A 36 11.89 6.16 -2.91
N PHE A 37 11.60 6.79 -1.77
CA PHE A 37 12.63 7.15 -0.79
C PHE A 37 13.29 5.90 -0.22
N SER A 38 12.49 4.91 0.19
CA SER A 38 13.02 3.63 0.70
C SER A 38 13.89 2.93 -0.34
N SER A 39 13.43 2.89 -1.59
CA SER A 39 14.21 2.33 -2.71
C SER A 39 15.54 3.06 -2.93
N SER A 40 15.53 4.39 -2.91
CA SER A 40 16.73 5.21 -3.08
C SER A 40 17.73 5.00 -1.94
N MET A 41 17.25 4.86 -0.71
CA MET A 41 18.09 4.55 0.45
C MET A 41 18.74 3.16 0.33
N LEU A 42 18.02 2.15 -0.16
CA LEU A 42 18.59 0.81 -0.37
C LEU A 42 19.67 0.82 -1.45
N ILE A 43 19.45 1.52 -2.57
CA ILE A 43 20.46 1.69 -3.63
C ILE A 43 21.70 2.39 -3.07
N ALA A 44 21.51 3.48 -2.31
CA ALA A 44 22.62 4.19 -1.66
C ALA A 44 23.36 3.32 -0.62
N GLY A 45 22.65 2.40 0.03
CA GLY A 45 23.20 1.39 0.93
C GLY A 45 23.85 0.19 0.24
N GLY A 46 24.02 0.21 -1.10
CA GLY A 46 24.69 -0.83 -1.87
C GLY A 46 23.84 -2.05 -2.22
N TRP A 47 22.52 -2.00 -2.02
CA TRP A 47 21.63 -3.09 -2.43
C TRP A 47 21.50 -3.16 -3.94
N SER A 48 21.18 -4.35 -4.46
CA SER A 48 20.93 -4.51 -5.90
C SER A 48 19.74 -3.66 -6.35
N ILE A 49 19.81 -3.17 -7.58
CA ILE A 49 18.74 -2.35 -8.19
C ILE A 49 17.44 -3.14 -8.20
N LEU A 50 17.49 -4.43 -8.54
CA LEU A 50 16.31 -5.31 -8.59
C LEU A 50 15.63 -5.42 -7.22
N ALA A 51 16.39 -5.70 -6.14
CA ALA A 51 15.82 -5.79 -4.79
C ALA A 51 15.25 -4.44 -4.32
N SER A 52 15.93 -3.33 -4.65
CA SER A 52 15.48 -1.99 -4.28
C SER A 52 14.18 -1.60 -5.00
N LEU A 53 14.04 -1.96 -6.29
CA LEU A 53 12.79 -1.79 -7.05
C LEU A 53 11.68 -2.71 -6.55
N ALA A 54 12.02 -3.92 -6.13
CA ALA A 54 11.07 -4.85 -5.54
C ALA A 54 10.49 -4.29 -4.24
N VAL A 55 11.32 -3.77 -3.34
CA VAL A 55 10.86 -3.09 -2.11
C VAL A 55 9.97 -1.90 -2.43
N TRP A 56 10.32 -1.08 -3.43
CA TRP A 56 9.45 0.01 -3.90
C TRP A 56 8.07 -0.52 -4.31
N MET A 57 8.03 -1.60 -5.08
CA MET A 57 6.78 -2.20 -5.55
C MET A 57 5.95 -2.78 -4.41
N ILE A 58 6.58 -3.43 -3.44
CA ILE A 58 5.91 -3.92 -2.23
C ILE A 58 5.22 -2.77 -1.48
N LEU A 59 5.94 -1.66 -1.29
CA LEU A 59 5.40 -0.49 -0.60
C LEU A 59 4.31 0.21 -1.42
N ALA A 60 4.46 0.28 -2.74
CA ALA A 60 3.47 0.84 -3.65
C ALA A 60 2.15 0.06 -3.61
N VAL A 61 2.22 -1.27 -3.75
CA VAL A 61 1.04 -2.15 -3.64
C VAL A 61 0.33 -1.94 -2.30
N ARG A 62 1.09 -1.94 -1.20
CA ARG A 62 0.56 -1.73 0.15
C ARG A 62 -0.09 -0.36 0.32
N ALA A 63 0.53 0.70 -0.18
CA ALA A 63 -0.02 2.05 -0.11
C ALA A 63 -1.36 2.13 -0.85
N VAL A 64 -1.41 1.60 -2.07
CA VAL A 64 -2.63 1.60 -2.89
C VAL A 64 -3.77 0.85 -2.20
N THR A 65 -3.52 -0.35 -1.71
CA THR A 65 -4.56 -1.20 -1.08
C THR A 65 -5.04 -0.63 0.24
N SER A 66 -4.12 -0.06 1.05
CA SER A 66 -4.45 0.63 2.29
C SER A 66 -5.30 1.89 2.05
N ILE A 67 -4.93 2.76 1.11
CA ILE A 67 -5.69 3.96 0.77
C ILE A 67 -7.12 3.60 0.33
N ILE A 68 -7.25 2.66 -0.61
CA ILE A 68 -8.56 2.22 -1.12
C ILE A 68 -9.41 1.63 0.01
N TYR A 69 -8.82 0.82 0.90
CA TYR A 69 -9.54 0.31 2.07
C TYR A 69 -9.99 1.43 3.01
N VAL A 70 -9.09 2.32 3.43
CA VAL A 70 -9.38 3.35 4.43
C VAL A 70 -10.49 4.25 3.92
N ARG A 71 -10.42 4.66 2.65
CA ARG A 71 -11.46 5.48 2.02
C ARG A 71 -12.82 4.80 2.06
N ASN A 72 -12.88 3.51 1.70
CA ASN A 72 -14.13 2.74 1.73
C ASN A 72 -14.64 2.50 3.16
N LYS A 73 -13.75 2.24 4.12
CA LYS A 73 -14.13 2.05 5.53
C LYS A 73 -14.65 3.35 6.14
N LEU A 74 -14.01 4.49 5.86
CA LEU A 74 -14.51 5.80 6.29
C LEU A 74 -15.86 6.13 5.68
N GLY A 75 -16.06 5.85 4.38
CA GLY A 75 -17.36 5.98 3.74
C GLY A 75 -18.42 5.12 4.41
N GLN A 76 -18.11 3.84 4.68
CA GLN A 76 -19.00 2.92 5.41
C GLN A 76 -19.39 3.46 6.80
N GLU A 77 -18.43 3.94 7.59
CA GLU A 77 -18.67 4.50 8.93
C GLU A 77 -19.50 5.79 8.91
N ARG A 78 -19.39 6.59 7.84
CA ARG A 78 -20.19 7.82 7.63
C ARG A 78 -21.57 7.55 7.03
N GLY A 79 -21.85 6.30 6.64
CA GLY A 79 -23.07 5.97 5.88
C GLY A 79 -23.06 6.50 4.45
N GLU A 80 -21.89 6.87 3.93
CA GLU A 80 -21.68 7.25 2.55
C GLU A 80 -21.54 5.99 1.67
N GLY A 81 -21.59 6.17 0.35
CA GLY A 81 -21.38 5.06 -0.59
C GLY A 81 -20.00 4.42 -0.42
N TYR A 82 -19.96 3.10 -0.26
CA TYR A 82 -18.72 2.31 -0.27
C TYR A 82 -18.84 1.15 -1.25
N SER A 83 -17.70 0.68 -1.73
CA SER A 83 -17.57 -0.33 -2.79
C SER A 83 -16.66 -1.47 -2.32
N PRO A 84 -17.23 -2.57 -1.79
CA PRO A 84 -16.45 -3.76 -1.42
C PRO A 84 -15.62 -4.31 -2.58
N ILE A 85 -16.14 -4.21 -3.81
CA ILE A 85 -15.45 -4.72 -5.00
C ILE A 85 -14.18 -3.94 -5.31
N SER A 86 -14.14 -2.63 -5.02
CA SER A 86 -12.93 -1.81 -5.19
C SER A 86 -11.83 -2.25 -4.20
N VAL A 87 -12.21 -2.55 -2.96
CA VAL A 87 -11.27 -3.03 -1.94
C VAL A 87 -10.78 -4.43 -2.27
N VAL A 88 -11.68 -5.38 -2.54
CA VAL A 88 -11.29 -6.75 -2.89
C VAL A 88 -10.47 -6.78 -4.19
N GLY A 89 -10.90 -6.06 -5.22
CA GLY A 89 -10.21 -5.99 -6.51
C GLY A 89 -8.78 -5.45 -6.37
N SER A 90 -8.58 -4.36 -5.62
CA SER A 90 -7.24 -3.84 -5.36
C SER A 90 -6.36 -4.81 -4.59
N HIS A 91 -6.91 -5.52 -3.59
CA HIS A 91 -6.15 -6.50 -2.81
C HIS A 91 -5.77 -7.73 -3.64
N VAL A 92 -6.67 -8.23 -4.49
CA VAL A 92 -6.42 -9.34 -5.40
C VAL A 92 -5.36 -8.97 -6.43
N LEU A 93 -5.48 -7.79 -7.07
CA LEU A 93 -4.49 -7.32 -8.03
C LEU A 93 -3.12 -7.12 -7.38
N GLY A 94 -3.07 -6.45 -6.22
CA GLY A 94 -1.85 -6.25 -5.46
C GLY A 94 -1.21 -7.57 -5.03
N GLY A 95 -2.03 -8.52 -4.55
CA GLY A 95 -1.58 -9.86 -4.17
C GLY A 95 -1.04 -10.64 -5.36
N GLY A 96 -1.67 -10.53 -6.54
CA GLY A 96 -1.19 -11.12 -7.78
C GLY A 96 0.18 -10.58 -8.19
N VAL A 97 0.39 -9.26 -8.11
CA VAL A 97 1.70 -8.64 -8.38
C VAL A 97 2.77 -9.18 -7.44
N LEU A 98 2.50 -9.21 -6.12
CA LEU A 98 3.44 -9.73 -5.14
C LEU A 98 3.69 -11.24 -5.32
N LEU A 99 2.66 -12.00 -5.68
CA LEU A 99 2.78 -13.43 -5.92
C LEU A 99 3.70 -13.72 -7.11
N LEU A 100 3.54 -12.98 -8.20
CA LEU A 100 4.43 -13.09 -9.35
C LEU A 100 5.87 -12.79 -8.95
N LEU A 101 6.11 -11.70 -8.20
CA LEU A 101 7.46 -11.37 -7.73
C LEU A 101 8.06 -12.47 -6.83
N ALA A 102 7.26 -13.11 -5.98
CA ALA A 102 7.74 -14.18 -5.10
C ALA A 102 8.04 -15.47 -5.88
N VAL A 103 7.19 -15.83 -6.85
CA VAL A 103 7.41 -17.00 -7.73
C VAL A 103 8.71 -16.87 -8.52
N TYR A 104 9.03 -15.66 -9.00
CA TYR A 104 10.30 -15.37 -9.67
C TYR A 104 11.46 -15.12 -8.69
N GLN A 105 11.28 -15.39 -7.39
CA GLN A 105 12.29 -15.23 -6.33
C GLN A 105 12.86 -13.81 -6.21
N VAL A 106 12.12 -12.80 -6.67
CA VAL A 106 12.49 -11.38 -6.58
C VAL A 106 12.22 -10.85 -5.17
N ILE A 107 11.16 -11.36 -4.53
CA ILE A 107 10.82 -11.05 -3.14
C ILE A 107 10.74 -12.34 -2.31
N PRO A 108 11.02 -12.28 -1.00
CA PRO A 108 10.84 -13.39 -0.08
C PRO A 108 9.36 -13.78 0.11
N TRP A 109 9.05 -15.06 0.35
CA TRP A 109 7.67 -15.54 0.54
C TRP A 109 7.04 -14.97 1.81
N LEU A 110 7.84 -14.62 2.82
CA LEU A 110 7.35 -14.01 4.04
C LEU A 110 6.63 -12.66 3.77
N VAL A 111 7.02 -11.96 2.71
CA VAL A 111 6.33 -10.72 2.28
C VAL A 111 4.87 -11.01 1.93
N LEU A 112 4.59 -12.11 1.23
CA LEU A 112 3.21 -12.53 0.94
C LEU A 112 2.45 -12.87 2.21
N GLY A 113 3.11 -13.56 3.16
CA GLY A 113 2.51 -13.83 4.48
C GLY A 113 2.07 -12.56 5.20
N GLY A 114 2.93 -11.54 5.23
CA GLY A 114 2.58 -10.24 5.80
C GLY A 114 1.45 -9.54 5.03
N TYR A 115 1.42 -9.66 3.71
CA TYR A 115 0.37 -9.07 2.88
C TYR A 115 -0.99 -9.74 3.10
N LEU A 116 -1.01 -11.06 3.31
CA LEU A 116 -2.23 -11.81 3.63
C LEU A 116 -2.90 -11.31 4.92
N VAL A 117 -2.12 -10.88 5.91
CA VAL A 117 -2.67 -10.25 7.14
C VAL A 117 -3.44 -8.96 6.79
N LEU A 118 -2.92 -8.15 5.86
CA LEU A 118 -3.62 -6.93 5.40
C LEU A 118 -4.91 -7.28 4.66
N CYS A 119 -4.90 -8.33 3.83
CA CYS A 119 -6.09 -8.85 3.15
C CYS A 119 -7.15 -9.33 4.15
N LEU A 120 -6.77 -10.13 5.14
CA LEU A 120 -7.68 -10.62 6.18
C LEU A 120 -8.30 -9.46 6.95
N ARG A 121 -7.48 -8.47 7.34
CA ARG A 121 -7.95 -7.25 7.99
C ARG A 121 -8.92 -6.47 7.10
N ALA A 122 -8.68 -6.38 5.79
CA ALA A 122 -9.58 -5.71 4.86
C ALA A 122 -10.95 -6.38 4.79
N VAL A 123 -10.98 -7.71 4.73
CA VAL A 123 -12.20 -8.51 4.71
C VAL A 123 -12.96 -8.39 6.03
N TRP A 124 -12.27 -8.49 7.16
CA TRP A 124 -12.91 -8.32 8.48
C TRP A 124 -13.45 -6.91 8.69
N GLY A 125 -12.65 -5.88 8.39
CA GLY A 125 -13.04 -4.48 8.61
C GLY A 125 -14.25 -4.04 7.78
N LEU A 126 -14.42 -4.54 6.55
CA LEU A 126 -15.61 -4.28 5.74
C LEU A 126 -16.75 -5.27 5.99
N GLY A 127 -16.45 -6.48 6.45
CA GLY A 127 -17.43 -7.51 6.78
C GLY A 127 -18.31 -7.15 7.97
N GLU A 128 -17.82 -6.26 8.85
CA GLU A 128 -18.63 -5.60 9.87
C GLU A 128 -19.69 -4.70 9.22
N ARG A 129 -20.88 -5.25 8.99
CA ARG A 129 -22.04 -4.51 8.44
C ARG A 129 -22.60 -3.45 9.38
N LYS A 130 -22.31 -3.53 10.68
CA LYS A 130 -22.73 -2.51 11.65
C LYS A 130 -21.72 -1.38 11.64
N GLN A 131 -22.21 -0.14 11.50
CA GLN A 131 -21.42 1.06 11.75
C GLN A 131 -20.93 1.01 13.20
N THR A 132 -19.64 0.75 13.39
CA THR A 132 -19.04 0.66 14.72
C THR A 132 -18.68 2.04 15.28
N LYS A 133 -18.94 3.12 14.51
CA LYS A 133 -18.63 4.52 14.83
C LYS A 133 -17.18 4.68 15.27
N ILE A 134 -16.28 3.97 14.59
CA ILE A 134 -14.86 4.05 14.90
C ILE A 134 -14.36 5.45 14.54
N ARG A 135 -13.60 6.05 15.45
CA ARG A 135 -12.97 7.35 15.21
C ARG A 135 -12.04 7.27 14.00
N PRO A 136 -12.15 8.17 13.00
CA PRO A 136 -11.27 8.15 11.82
C PRO A 136 -9.77 8.12 12.15
N GLN A 137 -9.37 8.77 13.25
CA GLN A 137 -7.99 8.78 13.72
C GLN A 137 -7.48 7.38 14.09
N MET A 138 -8.34 6.51 14.64
CA MET A 138 -7.94 5.16 15.02
C MET A 138 -7.64 4.29 13.80
N ILE A 139 -8.41 4.44 12.72
CA ILE A 139 -8.16 3.74 11.46
C ILE A 139 -6.79 4.16 10.92
N GLY A 140 -6.49 5.47 10.91
CA GLY A 140 -5.18 5.98 10.51
C GLY A 140 -4.02 5.40 11.33
N VAL A 141 -4.14 5.40 12.67
CA VAL A 141 -3.11 4.84 13.57
C VAL A 141 -2.91 3.34 13.33
N GLN A 142 -3.99 2.58 13.14
CA GLN A 142 -3.91 1.15 12.82
C GLN A 142 -3.15 0.91 11.51
N GLU A 143 -3.39 1.71 10.47
CA GLU A 143 -2.68 1.56 9.20
C GLU A 143 -1.20 1.89 9.31
N VAL A 144 -0.84 2.90 10.10
CA VAL A 144 0.56 3.23 10.38
C VAL A 144 1.24 2.08 11.13
N PHE A 145 0.59 1.53 12.16
CA PHE A 145 1.15 0.44 12.95
C PHE A 145 1.32 -0.85 12.14
N LEU A 146 0.31 -1.24 11.36
CA LEU A 146 0.42 -2.32 10.38
C LEU A 146 1.47 -2.01 9.31
N GLY A 147 1.72 -0.72 9.04
CA GLY A 147 2.80 -0.18 8.21
C GLY A 147 4.13 -0.64 8.68
N LEU A 148 4.42 -0.26 9.91
CA LEU A 148 5.68 -0.57 10.58
C LEU A 148 5.88 -2.07 10.70
N ILE A 149 4.85 -2.83 11.12
CA ILE A 149 4.94 -4.30 11.21
C ILE A 149 5.31 -4.90 9.85
N TYR A 150 4.63 -4.48 8.78
CA TYR A 150 4.91 -5.01 7.45
C TYR A 150 6.30 -4.63 6.94
N SER A 151 6.77 -3.41 7.22
CA SER A 151 8.14 -3.01 6.92
C SER A 151 9.16 -3.88 7.65
N VAL A 152 8.92 -4.21 8.92
CA VAL A 152 9.77 -5.15 9.68
C VAL A 152 9.74 -6.53 9.03
N ILE A 153 8.57 -7.03 8.63
CA ILE A 153 8.42 -8.31 7.92
C ILE A 153 9.24 -8.32 6.63
N ILE A 154 9.21 -7.25 5.84
CA ILE A 154 10.01 -7.13 4.60
C ILE A 154 11.50 -7.26 4.94
N VAL A 155 11.99 -6.50 5.93
CA VAL A 155 13.40 -6.52 6.34
C VAL A 155 13.82 -7.92 6.82
N VAL A 156 12.99 -8.56 7.65
CA VAL A 156 13.22 -9.93 8.14
C VAL A 156 13.23 -10.92 6.97
N GLY A 157 12.26 -10.85 6.07
CA GLY A 157 12.18 -11.72 4.89
C GLY A 157 13.43 -11.62 4.03
N TYR A 158 13.92 -10.40 3.76
CA TYR A 158 15.16 -10.22 2.98
C TYR A 158 16.40 -10.68 3.73
N LYS A 159 16.49 -10.43 5.05
CA LYS A 159 17.66 -10.82 5.86
C LYS A 159 17.79 -12.33 6.00
N PHE A 160 16.68 -13.04 6.17
CA PHE A 160 16.66 -14.48 6.41
C PHE A 160 16.28 -15.31 5.17
N LYS A 161 15.98 -14.66 4.04
CA LYS A 161 15.59 -15.29 2.76
C LYS A 161 14.37 -16.22 2.88
N PHE A 162 13.42 -15.87 3.74
CA PHE A 162 12.14 -16.57 3.91
C PHE A 162 11.06 -15.94 3.05
#